data_AF-A0A371PVP7-F1
#
_entry.id   AF-A0A371PVP7-F1
#
_cell.length_a   1.000
_cell.length_b   1.000
_cell.length_c   1.000
_cell.angle_alpha   90.00
_cell.angle_beta   90.00
_cell.angle_gamma   90.00
#
_symmetry.space_group_name_H-M   'P 1'
#
loop_
_entity.id
_entity.type
_entity.pdbx_description
1 polymer ?
#
loop_
_entity_poly.entity_id
_entity_poly.type
_entity_poly.pdbx_seq_one_letter_code
_entity_poly.pdbx_strand_id
1 'polypeptide(L)'
;MLTFEGPPALEHLGAVEVSIRDDGYTHGVGLGGGPSEQEIADTVWGPYRFKPSIDGASANGREVPAAVMELREGRNLALERSCAPTWANTASWRERYDGDPVQLWVRCRREGHQPWLLTYNISVADPQ
;
A
#
# COMPACT_ATOMS: atom_id res chain seq x y z
N MET A 1 9.93 9.92 2.07
CA MET A 1 9.11 10.79 1.20
C MET A 1 8.85 10.05 -0.11
N LEU A 2 7.60 9.93 -0.56
CA LEU A 2 7.23 9.27 -1.83
C LEU A 2 6.80 10.34 -2.84
N THR A 3 7.36 10.35 -4.05
CA THR A 3 6.95 11.26 -5.12
C THR A 3 6.40 10.44 -6.28
N PHE A 4 5.14 10.66 -6.61
CA PHE A 4 4.47 10.05 -7.76
C PHE A 4 4.50 11.05 -8.92
N GLU A 5 5.08 10.68 -10.07
CA GLU A 5 4.95 11.46 -11.31
C GLU A 5 3.89 10.79 -12.18
N GLY A 6 2.79 11.51 -12.45
CA GLY A 6 1.76 11.06 -13.37
C GLY A 6 2.35 10.78 -14.77
N PRO A 7 1.82 9.80 -15.53
CA PRO A 7 2.33 9.48 -16.85
C PRO A 7 2.33 10.73 -17.78
N PRO A 8 3.43 11.02 -18.50
CA PRO A 8 3.61 12.27 -19.26
C PRO A 8 2.53 12.57 -20.30
N ALA A 9 1.81 11.54 -20.76
CA ALA A 9 0.74 11.66 -21.75
C ALA A 9 -0.60 12.14 -21.16
N LEU A 10 -0.74 12.20 -19.84
CA LEU A 10 -1.98 12.58 -19.18
C LEU A 10 -1.77 13.88 -18.41
N GLU A 11 -2.24 14.98 -19.00
CA GLU A 11 -2.21 16.33 -18.42
C GLU A 11 -2.99 16.44 -17.08
N HIS A 12 -3.87 15.48 -16.77
CA HIS A 12 -4.69 15.48 -15.56
C HIS A 12 -5.15 14.07 -15.18
N LEU A 13 -5.16 13.74 -13.88
CA LEU A 13 -5.72 12.50 -13.31
C LEU A 13 -6.91 12.82 -12.39
N GLY A 14 -8.10 12.37 -12.80
CA GLY A 14 -9.33 12.65 -12.06
C GLY A 14 -9.45 11.87 -10.74
N ALA A 15 -8.78 10.72 -10.61
CA ALA A 15 -8.69 10.00 -9.35
C ALA A 15 -7.46 9.06 -9.32
N VAL A 16 -6.66 9.19 -8.27
CA VAL A 16 -5.50 8.33 -7.97
C VAL A 16 -5.66 7.71 -6.60
N GLU A 17 -5.87 6.40 -6.57
CA GLU A 17 -5.96 5.57 -5.38
C GLU A 17 -4.66 4.78 -5.22
N VAL A 18 -4.15 4.70 -3.99
CA VAL A 18 -2.89 4.02 -3.69
C VAL A 18 -3.15 2.95 -2.64
N SER A 19 -2.70 1.73 -2.92
CA SER A 19 -2.82 0.60 -1.99
C SER A 19 -1.51 -0.19 -1.93
N ILE A 20 -1.29 -0.84 -0.78
CA ILE A 20 -0.16 -1.75 -0.59
C ILE A 20 -0.51 -3.10 -1.22
N ARG A 21 0.41 -3.57 -2.05
CA ARG A 21 0.27 -4.79 -2.83
C ARG A 21 0.52 -6.03 -1.99
N ASP A 22 -0.14 -7.12 -2.37
CA ASP A 22 -0.15 -8.38 -1.65
C ASP A 22 -0.21 -9.62 -2.57
N ASP A 23 0.01 -9.43 -3.88
CA ASP A 23 -0.17 -10.47 -4.90
C ASP A 23 0.99 -11.49 -4.99
N GLY A 24 1.97 -11.41 -4.08
CA GLY A 24 3.18 -12.22 -4.14
C GLY A 24 3.08 -13.61 -3.49
N TYR A 25 2.09 -13.84 -2.62
CA TYR A 25 2.03 -15.07 -1.82
C TYR A 25 0.59 -15.50 -1.52
N THR A 26 0.33 -16.80 -1.65
CA THR A 26 -0.87 -17.39 -1.02
C THR A 26 -0.62 -17.47 0.47
N HIS A 27 -1.28 -16.61 1.22
CA HIS A 27 -1.26 -16.66 2.68
C HIS A 27 -2.21 -17.76 3.12
N GLY A 28 -1.69 -18.81 3.76
CA GLY A 28 -2.45 -20.03 4.05
C GLY A 28 -3.74 -19.76 4.81
N VAL A 29 -4.87 -20.27 4.32
CA VAL A 29 -6.14 -20.30 5.04
C VAL A 29 -6.09 -21.35 6.14
N GLY A 30 -6.33 -20.94 7.39
CA GLY A 30 -6.29 -21.83 8.53
C GLY A 30 -7.49 -22.78 8.57
N LEU A 31 -7.30 -24.07 8.30
CA LEU A 31 -8.27 -25.10 8.67
C LEU A 31 -8.24 -25.28 10.20
N GLY A 32 -9.24 -24.74 10.90
CA GLY A 32 -9.47 -24.94 12.33
C GLY A 32 -8.45 -24.26 13.26
N GLY A 33 -8.78 -23.07 13.76
CA GLY A 33 -7.98 -22.34 14.76
C GLY A 33 -6.89 -21.42 14.23
N GLY A 34 -6.75 -21.29 12.90
CA GLY A 34 -5.93 -20.26 12.26
C GLY A 34 -6.71 -18.96 11.97
N PRO A 35 -6.05 -17.94 11.38
CA PRO A 35 -6.70 -16.68 11.04
C PRO A 35 -7.81 -16.87 10.00
N SER A 36 -8.85 -16.07 10.12
CA SER A 36 -9.92 -15.96 9.13
C SER A 36 -9.42 -15.36 7.81
N GLU A 37 -10.17 -15.58 6.73
CA GLU A 37 -9.87 -14.97 5.42
C GLU A 37 -9.81 -13.44 5.49
N GLN A 38 -10.68 -12.82 6.29
CA GLN A 38 -10.67 -11.37 6.48
C GLN A 38 -9.42 -10.91 7.24
N GLU A 39 -9.00 -11.61 8.30
CA GLU A 39 -7.76 -11.29 9.01
C GLU A 39 -6.53 -11.43 8.12
N ILE A 40 -6.52 -12.41 7.20
CA ILE A 40 -5.47 -12.57 6.19
C ILE A 40 -5.48 -11.39 5.20
N ALA A 41 -6.66 -11.02 4.70
CA ALA A 41 -6.81 -9.92 3.73
C ALA A 41 -6.48 -8.55 4.32
N ASP A 42 -6.81 -8.32 5.60
CA ASP A 42 -6.51 -7.08 6.31
C ASP A 42 -5.04 -6.96 6.74
N THR A 43 -4.30 -8.05 6.70
CA THR A 43 -2.89 -8.04 7.03
C THR A 43 -2.10 -7.32 5.93
N VAL A 44 -1.21 -6.41 6.33
CA VAL A 44 -0.27 -5.74 5.42
C VAL A 44 1.02 -6.54 5.38
N TRP A 45 1.19 -7.35 4.33
CA TRP A 45 2.30 -8.28 4.15
C TRP A 45 3.55 -7.60 3.61
N GLY A 46 4.11 -6.69 4.40
CA GLY A 46 5.30 -5.94 4.03
C GLY A 46 5.86 -5.11 5.17
N PRO A 47 6.99 -4.41 4.94
CA PRO A 47 7.72 -3.72 6.00
C PRO A 47 7.03 -2.48 6.55
N TYR A 48 6.20 -1.83 5.73
CA TYR A 48 5.50 -0.59 6.09
C TYR A 48 4.04 -0.65 5.68
N ARG A 49 3.24 0.12 6.41
CA ARG A 49 1.85 0.45 6.12
C ARG A 49 1.66 1.96 6.04
N PHE A 50 0.60 2.42 5.39
CA PHE A 50 0.16 3.81 5.54
C PHE A 50 -0.20 4.08 6.99
N LYS A 51 0.26 5.23 7.50
CA LYS A 51 0.00 5.61 8.88
C LYS A 51 -1.51 5.86 9.06
N PRO A 52 -2.22 5.04 9.86
CA PRO A 52 -3.66 5.21 10.03
C PRO A 52 -4.01 6.61 10.55
N SER A 53 -5.17 7.12 10.14
CA SER A 53 -5.65 8.47 10.49
C SER A 53 -4.84 9.65 9.90
N ILE A 54 -3.81 9.38 9.10
CA ILE A 54 -3.11 10.38 8.28
C ILE A 54 -3.48 10.18 6.81
N ASP A 55 -3.63 11.27 6.04
CA ASP A 55 -3.96 11.25 4.61
C ASP A 55 -5.24 10.49 4.24
N GLY A 56 -6.11 10.22 5.22
CA GLY A 56 -7.31 9.40 5.06
C GLY A 56 -7.04 7.90 4.96
N ALA A 57 -5.85 7.43 5.34
CA ALA A 57 -5.48 6.02 5.30
C ALA A 57 -6.49 5.14 6.05
N SER A 58 -6.74 3.95 5.50
CA SER A 58 -7.61 2.93 6.10
C SER A 58 -7.13 2.53 7.50
N ALA A 59 -8.02 1.97 8.32
CA ALA A 59 -7.68 1.58 9.70
C ALA A 59 -6.54 0.54 9.77
N ASN A 60 -6.46 -0.36 8.79
CA ASN A 60 -5.39 -1.34 8.67
C ASN A 60 -4.10 -0.76 8.01
N GLY A 61 -4.16 0.46 7.47
CA GLY A 61 -3.05 1.14 6.81
C GLY A 61 -2.73 0.58 5.42
N ARG A 62 -3.63 -0.19 4.82
CA ARG A 62 -3.43 -0.82 3.51
C ARG A 62 -3.72 0.11 2.33
N GLU A 63 -4.65 1.04 2.50
CA GLU A 63 -5.18 1.85 1.41
C GLU A 63 -5.26 3.32 1.80
N VAL A 64 -5.09 4.18 0.81
CA VAL A 64 -5.34 5.62 0.91
C VAL A 64 -6.39 6.00 -0.12
N PRO A 65 -7.41 6.81 0.25
CA PRO A 65 -8.49 7.16 -0.65
C PRO A 65 -7.99 7.89 -1.89
N ALA A 66 -8.81 7.76 -2.94
CA ALA A 66 -8.58 8.41 -4.20
C ALA A 66 -8.51 9.93 -4.03
N ALA A 67 -7.50 10.56 -4.63
CA ALA A 67 -7.35 12.00 -4.70
C ALA A 67 -7.22 12.45 -6.16
N VAL A 68 -7.68 13.66 -6.46
CA VAL A 68 -7.38 14.33 -7.74
C VAL A 68 -5.90 14.67 -7.74
N MET A 69 -5.23 14.48 -8.88
CA MET A 69 -3.82 14.84 -9.04
C MET A 69 -3.59 15.57 -10.36
N GLU A 70 -2.94 16.73 -10.29
CA GLU A 70 -2.51 17.49 -11.46
C GLU A 70 -1.18 16.97 -12.03
N LEU A 71 -0.86 17.36 -13.27
CA LEU A 71 0.41 17.02 -13.92
C LEU A 71 1.61 17.50 -13.07
N ARG A 72 2.55 16.59 -12.78
CA ARG A 72 3.75 16.81 -11.94
C ARG A 72 3.48 17.09 -10.46
N GLU A 73 2.23 16.95 -10.02
CA GLU A 73 1.93 17.02 -8.59
C GLU A 73 2.46 15.77 -7.89
N GLY A 74 3.26 15.97 -6.84
CA GLY A 74 3.73 14.90 -5.97
C GLY A 74 2.82 14.76 -4.74
N ARG A 75 2.40 13.54 -4.42
CA ARG A 75 1.66 13.24 -3.20
C ARG A 75 2.56 12.55 -2.18
N ASN A 76 2.80 13.21 -1.05
CA ASN A 76 3.50 12.62 0.09
C ASN A 76 2.50 11.80 0.91
N LEU A 77 2.86 10.55 1.21
CA LEU A 77 2.06 9.66 2.06
C LEU A 77 2.87 9.28 3.29
N ALA A 78 2.28 9.42 4.48
CA ALA A 78 2.92 9.00 5.71
C ALA A 78 2.93 7.46 5.84
N LEU A 79 4.11 6.91 6.12
CA LEU A 79 4.31 5.48 6.34
C LEU A 79 4.77 5.23 7.77
N GLU A 80 4.39 4.07 8.32
CA GLU A 80 4.94 3.54 9.57
C GLU A 80 5.24 2.05 9.41
N ARG A 81 6.09 1.49 10.26
CA ARG A 81 6.41 0.06 10.23
C ARG A 81 5.14 -0.77 10.42
N SER A 82 4.95 -1.79 9.58
CA SER A 82 3.82 -2.71 9.72
C SER A 82 3.90 -3.44 11.06
N CYS A 83 2.76 -3.62 11.70
CA CYS A 83 2.66 -4.48 12.86
C CYS A 83 2.52 -5.93 12.42
N ALA A 84 3.17 -6.84 13.14
CA ALA A 84 2.87 -8.25 13.00
C ALA A 84 1.40 -8.50 13.42
N PRO A 85 0.65 -9.31 12.67
CA PRO A 85 -0.70 -9.69 13.07
C PRO A 85 -0.65 -10.53 14.35
N THR A 86 -1.72 -10.53 15.13
CA THR A 86 -1.80 -11.17 16.46
C THR A 86 -1.55 -12.68 16.43
N TRP A 87 -1.80 -13.32 15.29
CA TRP A 87 -1.59 -14.75 15.06
C TRP A 87 -0.18 -15.09 14.56
N ALA A 88 0.69 -14.10 14.34
CA ALA A 88 2.08 -14.29 13.92
C ALA A 88 3.08 -13.91 15.02
N ASN A 89 4.28 -14.50 14.97
CA ASN A 89 5.38 -14.08 15.83
C ASN A 89 5.95 -12.73 15.37
N THR A 90 6.00 -11.74 16.27
CA THR A 90 6.44 -10.38 15.94
C THR A 90 7.91 -10.29 15.52
N ALA A 91 8.81 -11.08 16.13
CA ALA A 91 10.23 -11.03 15.80
C ALA A 91 10.48 -11.61 14.39
N SER A 92 9.94 -12.80 14.13
CA SER A 92 10.04 -13.44 12.81
C SER A 92 9.35 -12.64 11.71
N TRP A 93 8.23 -11.98 12.01
CA TRP A 93 7.57 -11.09 11.06
C TRP A 93 8.45 -9.90 10.66
N ARG A 94 9.06 -9.24 11.65
CA ARG A 94 9.96 -8.11 11.39
C ARG A 94 11.17 -8.55 10.58
N GLU A 95 11.81 -9.64 10.99
CA GLU A 95 12.97 -10.19 10.28
C GLU A 95 12.64 -10.55 8.83
N ARG A 96 11.46 -11.17 8.58
CA ARG A 96 11.03 -11.57 7.25
C ARG A 96 10.94 -10.41 6.26
N TYR A 97 10.46 -9.25 6.72
CA TYR A 97 10.17 -8.10 5.87
C TYR A 97 11.19 -6.98 6.00
N ASP A 98 12.21 -7.13 6.85
CA ASP A 98 13.19 -6.06 7.00
C ASP A 98 14.03 -5.88 5.73
N GLY A 99 14.22 -4.63 5.33
CA GLY A 99 14.92 -4.29 4.09
C GLY A 99 14.12 -4.49 2.80
N ASP A 100 12.94 -5.14 2.85
CA ASP A 100 12.08 -5.28 1.68
C ASP A 100 11.56 -3.91 1.18
N PRO A 101 11.33 -3.75 -0.14
CA PRO A 101 10.63 -2.58 -0.65
C PRO A 101 9.15 -2.61 -0.27
N VAL A 102 8.54 -1.44 -0.10
CA VAL A 102 7.08 -1.33 -0.06
C VAL A 102 6.57 -1.48 -1.49
N GLN A 103 5.67 -2.43 -1.70
CA GLN A 103 5.07 -2.69 -3.01
C GLN A 103 3.72 -1.99 -3.09
N LEU A 104 3.52 -1.18 -4.12
CA LEU A 104 2.33 -0.36 -4.28
C LEU A 104 1.58 -0.71 -5.57
N TRP A 105 0.26 -0.68 -5.46
CA TRP A 105 -0.67 -0.51 -6.56
C TRP A 105 -1.13 0.94 -6.61
N VAL A 106 -1.05 1.55 -7.78
CA VAL A 106 -1.60 2.88 -8.04
C VAL A 106 -2.67 2.76 -9.10
N ARG A 107 -3.93 2.86 -8.67
CA ARG A 107 -5.08 2.80 -9.56
C ARG A 107 -5.44 4.21 -10.01
N CYS A 108 -5.29 4.45 -11.29
CA CYS A 108 -5.55 5.73 -11.91
C CYS A 108 -6.86 5.70 -12.69
N ARG A 109 -7.63 6.79 -12.62
CA ARG A 109 -8.85 6.99 -13.41
C ARG A 109 -8.84 8.39 -14.01
N ARG A 110 -9.30 8.48 -15.26
CA ARG A 110 -9.52 9.74 -15.98
C ARG A 110 -10.80 9.60 -16.79
N GLU A 111 -11.60 10.65 -16.85
CA GLU A 111 -12.82 10.67 -17.66
C GLU A 111 -12.49 10.34 -19.12
N GLY A 112 -13.31 9.49 -19.74
CA GLY A 112 -13.10 9.02 -21.12
C GLY A 112 -12.03 7.94 -21.30
N HIS A 113 -11.35 7.51 -20.22
CA HIS A 113 -10.33 6.45 -20.27
C HIS A 113 -10.69 5.26 -19.38
N GLN A 114 -10.36 4.05 -19.84
CA GLN A 114 -10.42 2.87 -18.99
C GLN A 114 -9.45 3.04 -17.81
N PRO A 115 -9.83 2.71 -16.57
CA PRO A 115 -8.91 2.71 -15.44
C PRO A 115 -7.69 1.84 -15.71
N TRP A 116 -6.52 2.29 -15.28
CA TRP A 116 -5.28 1.51 -15.38
C TRP A 116 -4.61 1.39 -14.02
N LEU A 117 -3.79 0.35 -13.90
CA LEU A 117 -3.06 0.02 -12.69
C LEU A 117 -1.56 0.14 -12.97
N LEU A 118 -0.86 0.85 -12.10
CA LEU A 118 0.58 0.93 -12.10
C LEU A 118 1.12 0.22 -10.86
N THR A 119 2.29 -0.40 -10.99
CA THR A 119 2.98 -1.09 -9.90
C THR A 119 4.29 -0.37 -9.59
N TYR A 120 4.58 -0.17 -8.31
CA TYR A 120 5.83 0.43 -7.86
C TYR A 120 6.43 -0.38 -6.72
N ASN A 121 7.75 -0.49 -6.71
CA ASN A 121 8.53 -0.96 -5.57
C ASN A 121 9.33 0.22 -5.05
N ILE A 122 9.08 0.63 -3.81
CA ILE A 122 9.72 1.80 -3.21
C ILE A 122 10.55 1.38 -2.02
N SER A 123 11.80 1.82 -2.00
CA SER A 123 12.62 1.76 -0.78
C SER A 123 12.27 2.97 0.08
N VAL A 124 11.94 2.75 1.35
CA VAL A 124 11.71 3.85 2.29
C VAL A 124 13.07 4.39 2.70
N ALA A 125 13.50 5.45 2.02
CA ALA A 125 14.67 6.24 2.44
C ALA A 125 14.27 7.05 3.68
N ASP A 126 14.79 6.62 4.83
CA ASP A 126 14.78 7.27 6.14
C ASP A 126 13.38 7.71 6.65
N PRO A 127 12.71 6.89 7.50
CA PRO A 127 11.49 7.30 8.16
C PRO A 127 11.82 8.34 9.23
N GLN A 128 11.59 9.62 8.92
CA GLN A 128 11.56 10.71 9.90
C GLN A 128 10.43 10.49 10.92
#